data_AF-A0A5K0WXJ1-F1
#
_entry.id   AF-A0A5K0WXJ1-F1
#
_cell.length_a   1.000
_cell.length_b   1.000
_cell.length_c   1.000
_cell.angle_alpha   90.00
_cell.angle_beta   90.00
_cell.angle_gamma   90.00
#
_symmetry.space_group_name_H-M   'P 1'
#
loop_
_entity.id
_entity.type
_entity.pdbx_description
1 polymer ?
#
loop_
_entity_poly.entity_id
_entity_poly.type
_entity_poly.pdbx_seq_one_letter_code
_entity_poly.pdbx_strand_id
1 'polypeptide(L)'
;EYEEFPDEEDMHCTGRLAKMLDEYANDLRTNYGDEGLLPSNFLVEEMRVLVESQGMCLPNFLPRVAFLGLLREKVRRVSNSPTHFINKVWSYLEAVVLRVFMMHSEAYPQLQISVKRAGHALYRLV
;
A
#
# COMPACT_ATOMS: atom_id res chain seq x y z
N GLU A 1 -20.15 12.36 -4.37
CA GLU A 1 -20.11 11.59 -5.63
C GLU A 1 -20.58 12.50 -6.75
N TYR A 2 -20.04 12.38 -7.97
CA TYR A 2 -20.49 13.20 -9.10
C TYR A 2 -21.65 12.49 -9.81
N GLU A 3 -22.79 13.17 -9.93
CA GLU A 3 -24.00 12.65 -10.61
C GLU A 3 -23.80 12.42 -12.11
N GLU A 4 -22.69 12.90 -12.67
CA GLU A 4 -22.35 12.80 -14.09
C GLU A 4 -22.07 11.36 -14.54
N PHE A 5 -21.64 10.48 -13.64
CA PHE A 5 -21.27 9.09 -13.96
C PHE A 5 -21.98 8.09 -13.05
N PRO A 6 -23.32 8.02 -13.06
CA PRO A 6 -24.08 7.25 -12.06
C PRO A 6 -23.85 5.75 -12.19
N ASP A 7 -23.66 5.24 -13.41
CA ASP A 7 -23.53 3.81 -13.70
C ASP A 7 -22.06 3.34 -13.82
N GLU A 8 -21.10 4.25 -13.70
CA GLU A 8 -19.69 3.93 -13.88
C GLU A 8 -18.97 3.91 -12.52
N GLU A 9 -18.92 2.73 -11.89
CA GLU A 9 -18.28 2.53 -10.58
C GLU A 9 -16.81 2.99 -10.55
N ASP A 10 -16.10 2.91 -11.69
CA ASP A 10 -14.73 3.39 -11.81
C ASP A 10 -14.59 4.93 -11.79
N MET A 11 -15.69 5.67 -11.88
CA MET A 11 -15.72 7.14 -11.72
C MET A 11 -16.15 7.53 -10.29
N HIS A 12 -16.55 6.56 -9.47
CA HIS A 12 -16.99 6.74 -8.08
C HIS A 12 -15.77 6.76 -7.15
N CYS A 13 -14.97 7.84 -7.25
CA CYS A 13 -13.66 7.93 -6.60
C CYS A 13 -13.65 7.54 -5.12
N THR A 14 -14.63 7.98 -4.33
CA THR A 14 -14.68 7.65 -2.90
C THR A 14 -14.87 6.16 -2.67
N GLY A 15 -15.85 5.54 -3.35
CA GLY A 15 -16.10 4.10 -3.24
C GLY A 15 -14.92 3.27 -3.75
N ARG A 16 -14.33 3.67 -4.89
CA ARG A 16 -13.19 2.99 -5.47
C ARG A 16 -11.95 3.06 -4.59
N LEU A 17 -11.64 4.23 -4.02
CA LEU A 17 -10.52 4.38 -3.08
C LEU A 17 -10.72 3.57 -1.80
N ALA A 18 -11.94 3.53 -1.25
CA ALA A 18 -12.27 2.68 -0.10
C ALA A 18 -12.01 1.20 -0.40
N LYS A 19 -12.48 0.72 -1.56
CA LYS A 19 -12.24 -0.65 -2.02
C LYS A 19 -10.75 -0.95 -2.19
N MET A 20 -9.97 -0.03 -2.76
CA MET A 20 -8.52 -0.19 -2.90
C MET A 20 -7.81 -0.26 -1.53
N LEU A 21 -8.27 0.50 -0.54
CA LEU A 21 -7.77 0.42 0.84
C LEU A 21 -8.12 -0.91 1.50
N ASP A 22 -9.33 -1.42 1.31
CA ASP A 22 -9.74 -2.73 1.82
C ASP A 22 -8.93 -3.87 1.18
N GLU A 23 -8.73 -3.82 -0.14
CA GLU A 23 -7.84 -4.73 -0.88
C GLU A 23 -6.42 -4.68 -0.30
N TYR A 24 -5.87 -3.47 -0.09
CA TYR A 24 -4.56 -3.29 0.51
C TYR A 24 -4.46 -3.87 1.93
N ALA A 25 -5.48 -3.65 2.77
CA ALA A 25 -5.52 -4.19 4.12
C ALA A 25 -5.58 -5.73 4.12
N ASN A 26 -6.33 -6.33 3.18
CA ASN A 26 -6.38 -7.77 3.00
C ASN A 26 -5.04 -8.32 2.48
N ASP A 27 -4.42 -7.67 1.50
CA ASP A 27 -3.08 -8.05 1.00
C ASP A 27 -2.04 -8.01 2.12
N LEU A 28 -2.12 -7.01 3.01
CA LEU A 28 -1.25 -6.93 4.19
C LEU A 28 -1.43 -8.14 5.12
N ARG A 29 -2.68 -8.54 5.36
CA ARG A 29 -3.03 -9.68 6.24
C ARG A 29 -2.62 -11.02 5.62
N THR A 30 -2.90 -11.24 4.35
CA THR A 30 -2.62 -12.53 3.69
C THR A 30 -1.12 -12.73 3.43
N ASN A 31 -0.41 -11.69 2.96
CA ASN A 31 0.98 -11.84 2.54
C ASN A 31 2.00 -11.61 3.68
N TYR A 32 1.60 -10.86 4.72
CA TYR A 32 2.48 -10.48 5.82
C TYR A 32 1.91 -10.74 7.20
N GLY A 33 0.64 -11.15 7.30
CA GLY A 33 0.10 -11.72 8.52
C GLY A 33 0.74 -13.08 8.81
N ASP A 34 0.55 -13.52 10.05
CA ASP A 34 1.11 -14.77 10.57
C ASP A 34 0.44 -16.04 10.00
N GLU A 35 -0.19 -15.95 8.81
CA GLU A 35 -0.93 -17.07 8.18
C GLU A 35 -0.04 -18.21 7.67
N GLY A 36 1.28 -18.09 7.79
CA GLY A 36 2.25 -19.15 7.50
C GLY A 36 2.76 -19.92 8.73
N LEU A 37 2.38 -19.51 9.94
CA LEU A 37 2.71 -20.25 11.15
C LEU A 37 1.53 -21.16 11.45
N LEU A 38 1.68 -22.43 11.09
CA LEU A 38 1.16 -23.52 11.91
C LEU A 38 1.18 -23.05 13.39
N PRO A 39 0.16 -23.35 14.23
CA PRO A 39 0.16 -22.95 15.64
C PRO A 39 1.44 -23.31 16.41
N SER A 40 2.29 -24.19 15.84
CA SER A 40 3.61 -24.57 16.32
C SER A 40 4.75 -23.56 16.09
N ASN A 41 4.61 -22.55 15.23
CA ASN A 41 5.74 -21.68 14.85
C ASN A 41 5.61 -20.22 15.34
N PHE A 42 4.47 -19.86 15.93
CA PHE A 42 4.31 -18.57 16.61
C PHE A 42 5.34 -18.46 17.75
N LEU A 43 6.11 -17.38 17.76
CA LEU A 43 7.21 -17.13 18.70
C LEU A 43 8.46 -18.01 18.54
N VAL A 44 8.58 -18.89 17.54
CA VAL A 44 9.78 -19.74 17.41
C VAL A 44 11.03 -18.93 17.09
N GLU A 45 10.91 -17.95 16.19
CA GLU A 45 12.02 -17.04 15.89
C GLU A 45 12.30 -16.12 17.10
N GLU A 46 11.25 -15.63 17.75
CA GLU A 46 11.34 -14.87 18.98
C GLU A 46 12.03 -15.64 20.13
N MET A 47 11.73 -16.94 20.28
CA MET A 47 12.35 -17.87 21.23
C MET A 47 13.80 -18.20 20.84
N ARG A 48 14.12 -18.30 19.55
CA ARG A 48 15.49 -18.55 19.05
C ARG A 48 16.42 -17.40 19.40
N VAL A 49 16.01 -16.16 19.15
CA VAL A 49 16.80 -14.97 19.50
C VAL A 49 16.95 -14.85 21.03
N LEU A 50 15.94 -15.24 21.80
CA LEU A 50 16.02 -15.34 23.26
C LEU A 50 17.10 -16.34 23.72
N VAL A 51 17.15 -17.54 23.14
CA VAL A 51 18.15 -18.57 23.45
C VAL A 51 19.56 -18.14 23.04
N GLU A 52 19.73 -17.49 21.89
CA GLU A 52 21.03 -16.98 21.42
C GLU A 52 21.56 -15.84 22.29
N SER A 53 20.70 -15.14 23.03
CA SER A 53 21.06 -14.04 23.93
C SER A 53 21.48 -14.47 25.35
N GLN A 54 21.67 -15.78 25.59
CA GLN A 54 22.00 -16.39 26.88
C GLN A 54 23.25 -15.81 27.58
N GLY A 55 23.08 -14.67 28.24
CA GLY A 55 24.08 -14.04 29.08
C GLY A 55 23.54 -13.68 30.47
N MET A 56 22.50 -12.85 30.58
CA MET A 56 22.15 -12.22 31.88
C MET A 56 20.69 -11.72 32.04
N CYS A 57 19.73 -12.04 31.17
CA CYS A 57 18.39 -11.43 31.25
C CYS A 57 17.35 -12.31 31.97
N LEU A 58 16.47 -11.64 32.73
CA LEU A 58 15.40 -12.23 33.55
C LEU A 58 14.55 -13.26 32.76
N PRO A 59 14.02 -14.30 33.43
CA PRO A 59 13.23 -15.36 32.81
C PRO A 59 11.93 -14.91 32.10
N ASN A 60 11.61 -13.62 32.07
CA ASN A 60 10.37 -13.08 31.50
C ASN A 60 10.57 -11.86 30.57
N PHE A 61 11.79 -11.56 30.11
CA PHE A 61 12.02 -10.38 29.26
C PHE A 61 12.85 -10.69 28.02
N LEU A 62 12.30 -10.36 26.86
CA LEU A 62 13.06 -10.22 25.61
C LEU A 62 14.07 -9.07 25.75
N PRO A 63 15.38 -9.32 25.58
CA PRO A 63 16.35 -8.24 25.53
C PRO A 63 15.94 -7.23 24.46
N ARG A 64 16.05 -5.93 24.78
CA ARG A 64 15.65 -4.84 23.87
C ARG A 64 16.22 -4.99 22.46
N VAL A 65 17.47 -5.47 22.35
CA VAL A 65 18.15 -5.69 21.06
C VAL A 65 17.46 -6.77 20.23
N ALA A 66 17.10 -7.89 20.86
CA ALA A 66 16.37 -9.00 20.23
C ALA A 66 15.01 -8.53 19.70
N PHE A 67 14.23 -7.88 20.57
CA PHE A 67 12.93 -7.32 20.20
C PHE A 67 13.02 -6.33 19.03
N LEU A 68 14.00 -5.42 19.06
CA LEU A 68 14.20 -4.45 17.98
C LEU A 68 14.62 -5.12 16.66
N GLY A 69 15.40 -6.21 16.71
CA GLY A 69 15.76 -6.99 15.54
C GLY A 69 14.53 -7.59 14.86
N LEU A 70 13.67 -8.26 15.65
CA LEU A 70 12.42 -8.86 15.19
C LEU A 70 11.45 -7.81 14.63
N LEU A 71 11.30 -6.69 15.32
CA LEU A 71 10.44 -5.59 14.86
C LEU A 71 10.94 -5.01 13.53
N ARG A 72 12.26 -4.79 13.40
CA ARG A 72 12.85 -4.30 12.15
C ARG A 72 12.61 -5.27 11.00
N GLU A 73 12.72 -6.57 11.23
CA GLU A 73 12.46 -7.56 10.19
C GLU A 73 11.00 -7.57 9.76
N LYS A 74 10.05 -7.50 10.71
CA LYS A 74 8.62 -7.38 10.40
C LYS A 74 8.32 -6.11 9.60
N VAL A 75 8.91 -4.97 9.98
CA VAL A 75 8.79 -3.70 9.23
C VAL A 75 9.42 -3.80 7.84
N ARG A 76 10.59 -4.43 7.70
CA ARG A 76 11.28 -4.61 6.43
C ARG A 76 10.46 -5.45 5.45
N ARG A 77 9.75 -6.47 5.93
CA ARG A 77 8.88 -7.29 5.09
C ARG A 77 7.77 -6.47 4.45
N VAL A 78 7.15 -5.54 5.18
CA VAL A 78 6.05 -4.70 4.67
C VAL A 78 6.50 -3.41 3.98
N SER A 79 7.80 -3.07 4.01
CA SER A 79 8.28 -1.72 3.63
C SER A 79 7.98 -1.31 2.19
N ASN A 80 7.91 -2.28 1.27
CA ASN A 80 7.65 -2.02 -0.15
C ASN A 80 6.15 -1.95 -0.48
N SER A 81 5.31 -2.46 0.43
CA SER A 81 3.86 -2.59 0.20
C SER A 81 3.15 -1.23 0.07
N PRO A 82 3.42 -0.20 0.91
CA PRO A 82 2.83 1.13 0.74
C PRO A 82 3.14 1.77 -0.61
N THR A 83 4.37 1.64 -1.11
CA THR A 83 4.78 2.21 -2.41
C THR A 83 3.95 1.62 -3.55
N HIS A 84 3.77 0.30 -3.56
CA HIS A 84 2.95 -0.36 -4.58
C HIS A 84 1.48 0.11 -4.52
N PHE A 85 0.93 0.25 -3.31
CA PHE A 85 -0.42 0.76 -3.12
C PHE A 85 -0.59 2.19 -3.64
N ILE A 86 0.33 3.10 -3.28
CA ILE A 86 0.30 4.49 -3.76
C ILE A 86 0.40 4.56 -5.27
N ASN A 87 1.25 3.75 -5.90
CA ASN A 87 1.33 3.70 -7.36
C ASN A 87 -0.01 3.29 -7.99
N LYS A 88 -0.69 2.27 -7.43
CA LYS A 88 -2.02 1.84 -7.90
C LYS A 88 -3.05 2.97 -7.76
N VAL A 89 -3.07 3.68 -6.62
CA VAL A 89 -3.95 4.83 -6.38
C VAL A 89 -3.67 5.95 -7.38
N TRP A 90 -2.39 6.27 -7.60
CA TRP A 90 -1.99 7.33 -8.52
C TRP A 90 -2.38 7.03 -9.96
N SER A 91 -2.12 5.81 -10.45
CA SER A 91 -2.54 5.39 -11.80
C SER A 91 -4.06 5.47 -11.99
N TYR A 92 -4.83 5.13 -10.95
CA TYR A 92 -6.29 5.28 -10.98
C TYR A 92 -6.71 6.75 -11.07
N LEU A 93 -6.16 7.63 -10.22
CA LEU A 93 -6.48 9.05 -10.23
C LEU A 93 -6.10 9.72 -11.57
N GLU A 94 -4.95 9.36 -12.13
CA GLU A 94 -4.52 9.83 -13.45
C GLU A 94 -5.55 9.46 -14.53
N ALA A 95 -5.99 8.20 -14.57
CA ALA A 95 -6.98 7.74 -15.54
C ALA A 95 -8.31 8.50 -15.42
N VAL A 96 -8.82 8.69 -14.20
CA VAL A 96 -10.08 9.43 -13.97
C VAL A 96 -9.93 10.90 -14.39
N VAL A 97 -8.88 11.58 -13.94
CA VAL A 97 -8.65 12.99 -14.24
C VAL A 97 -8.48 13.20 -15.74
N LEU A 98 -7.67 12.37 -16.41
CA LEU A 98 -7.49 12.46 -17.86
C LEU A 98 -8.80 12.22 -18.61
N ARG A 99 -9.62 11.26 -18.16
CA ARG A 99 -10.89 10.96 -18.81
C ARG A 99 -11.90 12.09 -18.69
N VAL A 100 -12.13 12.59 -17.48
CA VAL A 100 -13.02 13.75 -17.23
C VAL A 100 -12.53 14.94 -18.04
N PHE A 101 -11.23 15.21 -18.03
CA PHE A 101 -10.67 16.31 -18.78
C PHE A 101 -10.85 16.17 -20.29
N MET A 102 -10.56 14.99 -20.85
CA MET A 102 -10.72 14.74 -22.29
C MET A 102 -12.18 14.91 -22.74
N MET A 103 -13.12 14.44 -21.94
CA MET A 103 -14.56 14.58 -22.19
C MET A 103 -14.98 16.05 -22.28
N HIS A 104 -14.57 16.88 -21.33
CA HIS A 104 -14.96 18.30 -21.31
C HIS A 104 -14.16 19.20 -22.26
N SER A 105 -13.05 18.72 -22.80
CA SER A 105 -12.17 19.49 -23.70
C SER A 105 -12.15 18.97 -25.13
N GLU A 106 -13.13 18.16 -25.53
CA GLU A 106 -13.23 17.57 -26.88
C GLU A 106 -13.16 18.64 -27.99
N ALA A 107 -13.80 19.79 -27.77
CA ALA A 107 -13.76 20.92 -28.70
C ALA A 107 -12.40 21.66 -28.77
N TYR A 108 -11.43 21.31 -27.90
CA TYR A 108 -10.15 22.01 -27.75
C TYR A 108 -8.95 21.04 -27.80
N PRO A 109 -8.58 20.54 -28.99
CA PRO A 109 -7.48 19.56 -29.13
C PRO A 109 -6.13 20.04 -28.58
N GLN A 110 -5.83 21.34 -28.73
CA GLN A 110 -4.58 21.95 -28.23
C GLN A 110 -4.48 21.83 -26.70
N LEU A 111 -5.62 21.98 -26.02
CA LEU A 111 -5.73 21.90 -24.57
C LEU A 111 -5.57 20.44 -24.10
N GLN A 112 -6.16 19.48 -24.81
CA GLN A 112 -5.97 18.05 -24.52
C GLN A 112 -4.49 17.62 -24.61
N ILE A 113 -3.78 18.08 -25.66
CA ILE A 113 -2.36 17.77 -25.85
C ILE A 113 -1.53 18.37 -24.69
N SER A 114 -1.84 19.61 -24.29
CA SER A 114 -1.13 20.28 -23.20
C SER A 114 -1.31 19.54 -21.86
N VAL A 115 -2.54 19.13 -21.54
CA VAL A 115 -2.83 18.43 -20.28
C VAL A 115 -2.25 17.03 -20.24
N LYS A 116 -2.28 16.27 -21.34
CA LYS A 116 -1.58 14.96 -21.40
C LYS A 116 -0.09 15.10 -21.10
N ARG A 117 0.55 16.12 -21.66
CA ARG A 117 1.98 16.40 -21.40
C ARG A 117 2.24 16.83 -19.97
N ALA A 118 1.37 17.66 -19.39
CA ALA A 118 1.47 18.08 -18.00
C ALA A 118 1.26 16.90 -17.04
N GLY A 119 0.30 16.02 -17.30
CA GLY A 119 0.07 14.79 -16.54
C GLY A 119 1.30 13.88 -16.52
N HIS A 120 1.87 13.59 -17.69
CA HIS A 120 3.12 12.82 -17.77
C HIS A 120 4.30 13.48 -17.04
N ALA A 121 4.37 14.82 -17.03
CA ALA A 121 5.41 15.54 -16.31
C ALA A 121 5.25 15.40 -14.78
N LEU A 122 4.01 15.40 -14.27
CA LEU A 122 3.71 15.16 -12.86
C LEU A 122 4.07 13.73 -12.43
N TYR A 123 3.81 12.73 -13.28
CA TYR A 123 4.21 11.35 -13.02
C TYR A 123 5.73 11.19 -12.86
N ARG A 124 6.52 12.01 -13.56
CA ARG A 124 7.99 11.97 -13.45
C ARG A 124 8.54 12.50 -12.12
N LEU A 125 7.71 13.17 -11.32
CA LEU A 125 8.10 13.78 -10.04
C LEU A 125 7.74 12.91 -8.83
N VAL A 126 6.99 11.83 -9.02
CA VAL A 126 6.55 10.86 -8.00
C VAL A 126 7.31 9.55 -8.18
#